data_AF-A0A5P2CE01-F1
#
_entry.id   AF-A0A5P2CE01-F1
#
_cell.length_a   1.000
_cell.length_b   1.000
_cell.length_c   1.000
_cell.angle_alpha   90.00
_cell.angle_beta   90.00
_cell.angle_gamma   90.00
#
_symmetry.space_group_name_H-M   'P 1'
#
loop_
_entity.id
_entity.type
_entity.pdbx_description
1 polymer ?
#
loop_
_entity_poly.entity_id
_entity_poly.type
_entity_poly.pdbx_seq_one_letter_code
_entity_poly.pdbx_strand_id
1 'polypeptide(L)'
;MSAVCNKMLALGEEDLRDKKHLALSAGTELTAATSELCRALELAEHGDGVNAAAVYAAAARDRLDNAARMLARVGDILATGTLTEESASWYRRLDYDRLYRSGLSLGQVPHSIELWQAFARQAAKGGPVAICRDMRGRTVAVAALIGDWLERADGPGSDGELLRIQSAMADLAAYAQFVAFANKVEPRDPAWLTPLGSAVA
;
A
#
# COMPACT_ATOMS: atom_id res chain seq x y z
N MET A 1 10.87 -1.16 2.60
CA MET A 1 9.62 -1.87 2.94
C MET A 1 9.35 -2.91 1.86
N SER A 2 8.90 -4.13 2.22
CA SER A 2 8.66 -5.22 1.26
C SER A 2 7.15 -5.41 1.06
N ALA A 3 6.61 -5.01 -0.09
CA ALA A 3 5.21 -5.21 -0.48
C ALA A 3 4.95 -6.62 -1.05
N VAL A 4 5.59 -7.65 -0.48
CA VAL A 4 5.56 -9.01 -1.03
C VAL A 4 4.30 -9.73 -0.61
N CYS A 5 3.23 -9.64 -1.40
CA CYS A 5 2.04 -10.45 -1.16
C CYS A 5 2.40 -11.96 -1.23
N ASN A 6 2.20 -12.61 -0.09
CA ASN A 6 2.51 -13.96 0.41
C ASN A 6 2.95 -15.13 -0.50
N LYS A 7 3.56 -16.13 0.17
CA LYS A 7 4.19 -17.39 -0.32
C LYS A 7 3.23 -18.48 -0.83
N MET A 8 1.91 -18.24 -0.82
CA MET A 8 0.88 -19.27 -1.08
C MET A 8 0.40 -19.40 -2.54
N LEU A 9 0.84 -18.51 -3.42
CA LEU A 9 0.57 -18.65 -4.85
C LEU A 9 1.58 -19.64 -5.43
N ALA A 10 1.08 -20.65 -6.15
CA ALA A 10 1.92 -21.50 -6.96
C ALA A 10 2.44 -20.67 -8.14
N LEU A 11 3.69 -20.21 -8.02
CA LEU A 11 4.42 -19.43 -9.03
C LEU A 11 5.73 -20.14 -9.34
N GLY A 12 6.24 -19.98 -10.56
CA GLY A 12 7.59 -20.43 -10.91
C GLY A 12 8.66 -19.67 -10.12
N GLU A 13 9.86 -20.23 -10.00
CA GLU A 13 10.97 -19.57 -9.29
C GLU A 13 11.37 -18.23 -9.90
N GLU A 14 11.31 -18.12 -11.23
CA GLU A 14 11.56 -16.88 -11.97
C GLU A 14 10.52 -15.82 -11.64
N ASP A 15 9.23 -16.16 -11.74
CA ASP A 15 8.10 -15.29 -11.36
C ASP A 15 8.21 -14.82 -9.90
N LEU A 16 8.61 -15.71 -8.97
CA LEU A 16 8.81 -15.34 -7.57
C LEU A 16 9.94 -14.33 -7.39
N ARG A 17 11.05 -14.51 -8.11
CA ARG A 17 12.21 -13.60 -8.08
C ARG A 17 11.83 -12.23 -8.65
N ASP A 18 11.20 -12.21 -9.82
CA ASP A 18 10.79 -11.00 -10.51
C ASP A 18 9.74 -10.23 -9.70
N LYS A 19 8.72 -10.92 -9.20
CA LYS A 19 7.73 -10.34 -8.29
C LYS A 19 8.39 -9.68 -7.10
N LYS A 20 9.32 -10.38 -6.44
CA LYS A 20 10.03 -9.87 -5.26
C LYS A 20 10.85 -8.64 -5.60
N HIS A 21 11.59 -8.67 -6.70
CA HIS A 21 12.40 -7.53 -7.15
C HIS A 21 11.51 -6.32 -7.44
N LEU A 22 10.44 -6.49 -8.24
CA LEU A 22 9.50 -5.42 -8.57
C LEU A 22 8.81 -4.84 -7.33
N ALA A 23 8.35 -5.69 -6.41
CA ALA A 23 7.69 -5.24 -5.18
C ALA A 23 8.63 -4.45 -4.24
N LEU A 24 9.90 -4.84 -4.18
CA LEU A 24 10.92 -4.10 -3.43
C LEU A 24 11.22 -2.76 -4.08
N SER A 25 11.42 -2.73 -5.40
CA SER A 25 11.66 -1.50 -6.16
C SER A 25 10.47 -0.53 -6.04
N ALA A 26 9.24 -1.02 -6.13
CA ALA A 26 8.05 -0.21 -5.90
C ALA A 26 8.04 0.39 -4.48
N GLY A 27 8.41 -0.39 -3.46
CA GLY A 27 8.54 0.10 -2.09
C GLY A 27 9.61 1.19 -1.93
N THR A 28 10.71 1.11 -2.68
CA THR A 28 11.75 2.14 -2.73
C THR A 28 11.21 3.43 -3.36
N GLU A 29 10.53 3.32 -4.51
CA GLU A 29 9.93 4.48 -5.18
C GLU A 29 8.86 5.16 -4.32
N LEU A 30 8.02 4.39 -3.60
CA LEU A 30 7.06 4.94 -2.64
C LEU A 30 7.75 5.71 -1.51
N THR A 31 8.86 5.19 -0.99
CA THR A 31 9.63 5.86 0.08
C THR A 31 10.28 7.15 -0.45
N ALA A 32 10.83 7.11 -1.66
CA ALA A 32 11.36 8.29 -2.32
C ALA A 32 10.27 9.35 -2.53
N ALA A 33 9.10 8.96 -3.05
CA ALA A 33 7.96 9.85 -3.22
C ALA A 33 7.53 10.53 -1.90
N THR A 34 7.53 9.79 -0.78
CA THR A 34 7.27 10.39 0.54
C THR A 34 8.28 11.48 0.88
N SER A 35 9.57 11.21 0.65
CA SER A 35 10.64 12.17 0.92
C SER A 35 10.51 13.44 0.07
N GLU A 36 10.24 13.27 -1.23
CA GLU A 36 10.01 14.40 -2.15
C GLU A 36 8.79 15.22 -1.72
N LEU A 37 7.70 14.55 -1.32
CA LEU A 37 6.50 15.25 -0.84
C LEU A 37 6.75 15.99 0.48
N CYS A 38 7.46 15.40 1.44
CA CYS A 38 7.85 16.10 2.66
C CYS A 38 8.64 17.36 2.34
N ARG A 39 9.55 17.28 1.37
CA ARG A 39 10.33 18.44 0.92
C ARG A 39 9.45 19.50 0.25
N ALA A 40 8.48 19.08 -0.56
CA ALA A 40 7.50 19.99 -1.15
C ALA A 40 6.69 20.74 -0.08
N LEU A 41 6.23 20.03 0.96
CA LEU A 41 5.50 20.62 2.08
C LEU A 41 6.36 21.63 2.86
N GLU A 42 7.60 21.26 3.20
CA GLU A 42 8.54 22.18 3.87
C GLU A 42 8.75 23.48 3.07
N LEU A 43 8.89 23.37 1.75
CA LEU A 43 9.11 24.53 0.88
C LEU A 43 7.85 25.39 0.72
N ALA A 44 6.68 24.77 0.70
CA ALA A 44 5.41 25.49 0.65
C ALA A 44 5.14 26.24 1.97
N GLU A 45 5.45 25.64 3.11
CA GLU A 45 5.16 26.22 4.44
C GLU A 45 6.23 27.22 4.92
N HIS A 46 7.51 26.99 4.60
CA HIS A 46 8.64 27.69 5.22
C HIS A 46 9.71 28.18 4.24
N GLY A 47 9.59 27.86 2.95
CA GLY A 47 10.63 28.09 1.95
C GLY A 47 10.31 29.16 0.90
N ASP A 48 10.95 29.03 -0.26
CA ASP A 48 10.90 29.97 -1.40
C ASP A 48 9.55 30.00 -2.16
N GLY A 49 8.48 29.47 -1.54
CA GLY A 49 7.11 29.50 -2.06
C GLY A 49 6.74 28.35 -2.99
N VAL A 50 5.51 28.40 -3.50
CA VAL A 50 4.81 27.33 -4.22
C VAL A 50 5.58 26.80 -5.45
N ASN A 51 6.31 27.66 -6.16
CA ASN A 51 7.10 27.28 -7.34
C ASN A 51 8.20 26.27 -7.01
N ALA A 52 8.88 26.43 -5.87
CA ALA A 52 9.90 25.50 -5.42
C ALA A 52 9.26 24.18 -4.98
N ALA A 53 8.13 24.23 -4.26
CA ALA A 53 7.37 23.05 -3.86
C ALA A 53 6.88 22.23 -5.06
N ALA A 54 6.49 22.89 -6.15
CA ALA A 54 6.01 22.25 -7.38
C ALA A 54 7.03 21.30 -8.01
N VAL A 55 8.33 21.63 -7.97
CA VAL A 55 9.39 20.76 -8.51
C VAL A 55 9.46 19.43 -7.75
N TYR A 56 9.43 19.48 -6.42
CA TYR A 56 9.49 18.28 -5.57
C TYR A 56 8.19 17.49 -5.63
N ALA A 57 7.04 18.15 -5.71
CA ALA A 57 5.77 17.48 -5.92
C ALA A 57 5.71 16.76 -7.29
N ALA A 58 6.21 17.38 -8.36
CA ALA A 58 6.32 16.74 -9.67
C ALA A 58 7.23 15.49 -9.61
N ALA A 59 8.37 15.59 -8.93
CA ALA A 59 9.24 14.44 -8.70
C ALA A 59 8.51 13.34 -7.90
N ALA A 60 7.77 13.69 -6.84
CA ALA A 60 6.98 12.74 -6.07
C ALA A 60 5.93 12.01 -6.93
N ARG A 61 5.23 12.74 -7.81
CA ARG A 61 4.28 12.16 -8.77
C ARG A 61 4.95 11.16 -9.70
N ASP A 62 6.08 11.52 -10.32
CA ASP A 62 6.81 10.63 -11.23
C ASP A 62 7.23 9.32 -10.54
N ARG A 63 7.67 9.41 -9.28
CA ARG A 63 8.01 8.26 -8.43
C ARG A 63 6.78 7.39 -8.16
N LEU A 64 5.63 7.98 -7.82
CA LEU A 64 4.39 7.25 -7.60
C LEU A 64 3.90 6.56 -8.88
N ASP A 65 3.97 7.23 -10.03
CA ASP A 65 3.61 6.65 -11.33
C ASP A 65 4.52 5.46 -11.67
N ASN A 66 5.81 5.57 -11.36
CA ASN A 66 6.76 4.47 -11.52
C ASN A 66 6.43 3.29 -10.59
N ALA A 67 6.16 3.57 -9.31
CA ALA A 67 5.72 2.56 -8.35
C ALA A 67 4.42 1.87 -8.81
N ALA A 68 3.44 2.62 -9.33
CA ALA A 68 2.18 2.09 -9.84
C ALA A 68 2.38 1.17 -11.05
N ARG A 69 3.31 1.48 -11.95
CA ARG A 69 3.69 0.60 -13.08
C ARG A 69 4.34 -0.69 -12.58
N MET A 70 5.24 -0.61 -11.59
CA MET A 70 5.84 -1.81 -11.00
C MET A 70 4.79 -2.67 -10.28
N LEU A 71 3.87 -2.07 -9.52
CA LEU A 71 2.76 -2.76 -8.86
C LEU A 71 1.78 -3.39 -9.87
N ALA A 72 1.60 -2.78 -11.04
CA ALA A 72 0.82 -3.38 -12.13
C ALA A 72 1.49 -4.70 -12.59
N ARG A 73 2.80 -4.66 -12.88
CA ARG A 73 3.56 -5.86 -13.26
C ARG A 73 3.56 -6.94 -12.17
N VAL A 74 3.66 -6.55 -10.89
CA VAL A 74 3.49 -7.48 -9.76
C VAL A 74 2.10 -8.11 -9.80
N GLY A 75 1.06 -7.32 -10.04
CA GLY A 75 -0.31 -7.80 -10.21
C GLY A 75 -0.47 -8.80 -11.36
N ASP A 76 0.19 -8.56 -12.49
CA ASP A 76 0.19 -9.46 -13.64
C ASP A 76 0.85 -10.80 -13.30
N ILE A 77 2.02 -10.79 -12.65
CA ILE A 77 2.69 -12.02 -12.18
C ILE A 77 1.81 -12.75 -11.15
N LEU A 78 1.21 -12.02 -10.20
CA LEU A 78 0.32 -12.65 -9.22
C LEU A 78 -0.91 -13.30 -9.87
N ALA A 79 -1.36 -12.78 -11.02
CA ALA A 79 -2.50 -13.30 -11.77
C ALA A 79 -2.17 -14.53 -12.62
N THR A 80 -0.90 -14.81 -12.93
CA THR A 80 -0.49 -16.08 -13.56
C THR A 80 -0.52 -17.24 -12.57
N GLY A 81 -0.35 -16.95 -11.28
CA GLY A 81 -0.42 -17.93 -10.21
C GLY A 81 -1.83 -18.41 -9.92
N THR A 82 -1.96 -19.67 -9.53
CA THR A 82 -3.25 -20.22 -9.07
C THR A 82 -3.35 -20.14 -7.56
N LEU A 83 -4.41 -19.49 -7.06
CA LEU A 83 -4.78 -19.55 -5.65
C LEU A 83 -5.63 -20.80 -5.42
N THR A 84 -5.07 -21.81 -4.76
CA THR A 84 -5.82 -23.03 -4.42
C THR A 84 -7.00 -22.70 -3.51
N GLU A 85 -8.03 -23.54 -3.50
CA GLU A 85 -9.20 -23.37 -2.62
C GLU A 85 -8.80 -23.31 -1.14
N GLU A 86 -7.82 -24.12 -0.74
CA GLU A 86 -7.24 -24.11 0.60
C GLU A 86 -6.61 -22.76 0.93
N SER A 87 -5.79 -22.19 0.04
CA SER A 87 -5.16 -20.88 0.23
C SER A 87 -6.21 -19.77 0.27
N ALA A 88 -7.23 -19.83 -0.60
CA ALA A 88 -8.35 -18.89 -0.58
C ALA A 88 -9.16 -18.98 0.73
N SER A 89 -9.40 -20.21 1.22
CA SER A 89 -10.06 -20.47 2.50
C SER A 89 -9.26 -19.90 3.68
N TRP A 90 -7.93 -20.03 3.65
CA TRP A 90 -7.07 -19.43 4.65
C TRP A 90 -7.23 -17.91 4.72
N TYR A 91 -7.17 -17.20 3.59
CA TYR A 91 -7.37 -15.75 3.57
C TYR A 91 -8.75 -15.36 4.13
N ARG A 92 -9.81 -16.10 3.79
CA ARG A 92 -11.16 -15.81 4.30
C ARG A 92 -11.31 -16.05 5.81
N ARG A 93 -10.51 -16.96 6.38
CA ARG A 93 -10.59 -17.40 7.77
C ARG A 93 -9.51 -16.80 8.68
N LEU A 94 -8.67 -15.93 8.14
CA LEU A 94 -7.66 -15.25 8.94
C LEU A 94 -8.36 -14.32 9.95
N ASP A 95 -7.96 -14.40 11.21
CA ASP A 95 -8.43 -13.51 12.27
C ASP A 95 -7.72 -12.15 12.14
N TYR A 96 -8.23 -11.33 11.22
CA TYR A 96 -7.69 -10.00 10.93
C TYR A 96 -7.75 -9.07 12.14
N ASP A 97 -8.72 -9.24 13.05
CA ASP A 97 -8.85 -8.40 14.24
C ASP A 97 -7.78 -8.71 15.28
N ARG A 98 -7.51 -10.01 15.51
CA ARG A 98 -6.37 -10.42 16.34
C ARG A 98 -5.05 -10.01 15.72
N LEU A 99 -4.91 -10.15 14.41
CA LEU A 99 -3.70 -9.73 13.70
C LEU A 99 -3.47 -8.22 13.87
N TYR A 100 -4.51 -7.39 13.71
CA TYR A 100 -4.41 -5.95 13.92
C TYR A 100 -4.01 -5.59 15.35
N ARG A 101 -4.69 -6.16 16.34
CA ARG A 101 -4.37 -5.93 17.76
C ARG A 101 -2.93 -6.33 18.10
N SER A 102 -2.45 -7.43 17.53
CA SER A 102 -1.06 -7.85 17.67
C SER A 102 -0.09 -6.88 16.99
N GLY A 103 -0.44 -6.35 15.81
CA GLY A 103 0.38 -5.35 15.13
C GLY A 103 0.48 -4.06 15.94
N LEU A 104 -0.64 -3.61 16.52
CA LEU A 104 -0.70 -2.42 17.36
C LEU A 104 0.13 -2.59 18.63
N SER A 105 -0.01 -3.70 19.34
CA SER A 105 0.73 -3.95 20.59
C SER A 105 2.25 -4.03 20.38
N LEU A 106 2.68 -4.47 19.19
CA LEU A 106 4.07 -4.53 18.79
C LEU A 106 4.59 -3.21 18.18
N GLY A 107 3.74 -2.19 18.00
CA GLY A 107 4.10 -0.94 17.33
C GLY A 107 4.49 -1.11 15.85
N GLN A 108 4.04 -2.18 15.20
CA GLN A 108 4.42 -2.52 13.83
C GLN A 108 3.43 -2.04 12.77
N VAL A 109 2.24 -1.64 13.20
CA VAL A 109 1.20 -1.09 12.32
C VAL A 109 0.63 0.18 12.94
N PRO A 110 0.21 1.16 12.13
CA PRO A 110 -0.35 2.42 12.64
C PRO A 110 -1.78 2.25 13.15
N HIS A 111 -2.22 3.20 13.99
CA HIS A 111 -3.57 3.28 14.51
C HIS A 111 -4.56 3.81 13.45
N SER A 112 -4.91 2.98 12.46
CA SER A 112 -5.93 3.29 11.46
C SER A 112 -6.82 2.07 11.17
N ILE A 113 -7.90 1.94 11.95
CA ILE A 113 -8.80 0.78 11.87
C ILE A 113 -9.55 0.72 10.54
N GLU A 114 -9.94 1.86 9.96
CA GLU A 114 -10.68 1.91 8.70
C GLU A 114 -9.83 1.40 7.52
N LEU A 115 -8.56 1.82 7.47
CA LEU A 115 -7.60 1.32 6.49
C LEU A 115 -7.29 -0.16 6.70
N TRP A 116 -7.15 -0.60 7.96
CA TRP A 116 -6.98 -2.02 8.25
C TRP A 116 -8.17 -2.86 7.78
N GLN A 117 -9.40 -2.41 8.04
CA GLN A 117 -10.60 -3.08 7.57
C GLN A 117 -10.68 -3.09 6.03
N ALA A 118 -10.24 -2.03 5.35
CA ALA A 118 -10.13 -2.01 3.90
C ALA A 118 -9.14 -3.07 3.41
N PHE A 119 -7.94 -3.15 4.02
CA PHE A 119 -6.96 -4.19 3.74
C PHE A 119 -7.54 -5.60 3.94
N ALA A 120 -8.17 -5.85 5.10
CA ALA A 120 -8.76 -7.14 5.44
C ALA A 120 -9.84 -7.56 4.43
N ARG A 121 -10.71 -6.63 4.00
CA ARG A 121 -11.72 -6.90 2.95
C ARG A 121 -11.08 -7.32 1.63
N GLN A 122 -10.03 -6.64 1.18
CA GLN A 122 -9.35 -7.01 -0.07
C GLN A 122 -8.66 -8.36 0.05
N ALA A 123 -7.96 -8.58 1.17
CA ALA A 123 -7.28 -9.83 1.46
C ALA A 123 -8.25 -11.02 1.49
N ALA A 124 -9.38 -10.90 2.18
CA ALA A 124 -10.40 -11.96 2.26
C ALA A 124 -11.09 -12.21 0.90
N LYS A 125 -11.31 -11.16 0.10
CA LYS A 125 -12.02 -11.26 -1.18
C LYS A 125 -11.17 -11.86 -2.31
N GLY A 126 -9.90 -11.46 -2.42
CA GLY A 126 -9.06 -11.84 -3.57
C GLY A 126 -7.59 -12.03 -3.24
N GLY A 127 -7.25 -12.14 -1.96
CA GLY A 127 -5.91 -12.47 -1.50
C GLY A 127 -4.84 -11.52 -2.04
N PRO A 128 -3.66 -12.05 -2.42
CA PRO A 128 -2.53 -11.27 -2.92
C PRO A 128 -2.86 -10.34 -4.10
N VAL A 129 -3.66 -10.80 -5.05
CA VAL A 129 -3.99 -10.04 -6.26
C VAL A 129 -4.85 -8.83 -5.91
N ALA A 130 -5.86 -9.00 -5.05
CA ALA A 130 -6.71 -7.90 -4.61
C ALA A 130 -5.94 -6.88 -3.76
N ILE A 131 -5.06 -7.34 -2.85
CA ILE A 131 -4.20 -6.45 -2.06
C ILE A 131 -3.28 -5.63 -2.98
N CYS A 132 -2.66 -6.26 -3.96
CA CYS A 132 -1.76 -5.58 -4.90
C CYS A 132 -2.51 -4.55 -5.77
N ARG A 133 -3.73 -4.88 -6.24
CA ARG A 133 -4.57 -3.93 -6.98
C ARG A 133 -5.00 -2.75 -6.11
N ASP A 134 -5.36 -2.98 -4.86
CA ASP A 134 -5.75 -1.90 -3.94
C ASP A 134 -4.57 -0.96 -3.65
N MET A 135 -3.38 -1.53 -3.38
CA MET A 135 -2.14 -0.78 -3.19
C MET A 135 -1.80 0.08 -4.43
N ARG A 136 -1.92 -0.49 -5.63
CA ARG A 136 -1.75 0.25 -6.89
C ARG A 136 -2.80 1.36 -7.01
N GLY A 137 -4.06 1.07 -6.75
CA GLY A 137 -5.15 2.03 -6.85
C GLY A 137 -4.94 3.25 -5.95
N ARG A 138 -4.50 3.02 -4.71
CA ARG A 138 -4.12 4.09 -3.76
C ARG A 138 -2.92 4.89 -4.26
N THR A 139 -1.91 4.21 -4.80
CA THR A 139 -0.71 4.87 -5.35
C THR A 139 -1.09 5.81 -6.51
N VAL A 140 -1.91 5.34 -7.44
CA VAL A 140 -2.42 6.15 -8.57
C VAL A 140 -3.29 7.31 -8.08
N ALA A 141 -4.12 7.10 -7.06
CA ALA A 141 -4.95 8.16 -6.50
C ALA A 141 -4.10 9.30 -5.89
N VAL A 142 -3.02 8.99 -5.17
CA VAL A 142 -2.10 10.01 -4.65
C VAL A 142 -1.39 10.75 -5.78
N ALA A 143 -0.89 10.03 -6.80
CA ALA A 143 -0.26 10.64 -7.96
C ALA A 143 -1.21 11.61 -8.70
N ALA A 144 -2.49 11.24 -8.83
CA ALA A 144 -3.52 12.08 -9.41
C ALA A 144 -3.78 13.34 -8.58
N LEU A 145 -3.87 13.24 -7.24
CA LEU A 145 -4.02 14.41 -6.37
C LEU A 145 -2.86 15.39 -6.52
N ILE A 146 -1.63 14.88 -6.63
CA ILE A 146 -0.45 15.72 -6.87
C ILE A 146 -0.53 16.37 -8.26
N GLY A 147 -0.94 15.61 -9.29
CA GLY A 147 -1.15 16.14 -10.64
C GLY A 147 -2.16 17.28 -10.68
N ASP A 148 -3.33 17.08 -10.06
CA ASP A 148 -4.39 18.09 -9.95
C ASP A 148 -3.90 19.37 -9.28
N TRP A 149 -3.11 19.23 -8.21
CA TRP A 149 -2.52 20.37 -7.51
C TRP A 149 -1.48 21.10 -8.37
N LEU A 150 -0.62 20.38 -9.08
CA LEU A 150 0.38 20.99 -9.99
C LEU A 150 -0.29 21.80 -11.11
N GLU A 151 -1.45 21.37 -11.61
CA GLU A 151 -2.22 22.12 -12.62
C GLU A 151 -2.88 23.39 -12.06
N ARG A 152 -3.05 23.48 -10.74
CA ARG A 152 -3.76 24.57 -10.06
C ARG A 152 -2.90 25.31 -9.04
N ALA A 153 -1.57 25.13 -9.09
CA ALA A 153 -0.65 25.62 -8.07
C ALA A 153 -0.73 27.15 -7.85
N ASP A 154 -1.08 27.90 -8.90
CA ASP A 154 -1.27 29.37 -8.86
C ASP A 154 -2.69 29.81 -8.47
N GLY A 155 -3.59 28.86 -8.17
CA GLY A 155 -5.00 29.09 -7.86
C GLY A 155 -5.30 29.26 -6.37
N PRO A 156 -6.43 29.89 -6.01
CA PRO A 156 -6.86 30.01 -4.61
C PRO A 156 -7.16 28.62 -4.01
N GLY A 157 -6.60 28.34 -2.83
CA GLY A 157 -6.83 27.09 -2.09
C GLY A 157 -5.75 26.01 -2.21
N SER A 158 -4.61 26.32 -2.86
CA SER A 158 -3.48 25.41 -3.05
C SER A 158 -2.92 24.81 -1.75
N ASP A 159 -2.94 25.54 -0.63
CA ASP A 159 -2.50 25.05 0.68
C ASP A 159 -3.39 23.92 1.23
N GLY A 160 -4.71 24.01 1.03
CA GLY A 160 -5.66 22.98 1.47
C GLY A 160 -5.53 21.68 0.65
N GLU A 161 -5.13 21.80 -0.61
CA GLU A 161 -4.83 20.66 -1.48
C GLU A 161 -3.55 19.93 -1.06
N LEU A 162 -2.51 20.65 -0.62
CA LEU A 162 -1.28 20.04 -0.07
C LEU A 162 -1.53 19.21 1.18
N LEU A 163 -2.36 19.70 2.12
CA LEU A 163 -2.75 18.92 3.30
C LEU A 163 -3.52 17.65 2.93
N ARG A 164 -4.38 17.72 1.90
CA ARG A 164 -5.09 16.54 1.39
C ARG A 164 -4.12 15.53 0.78
N ILE A 165 -3.11 15.98 0.03
CA ILE A 165 -2.05 15.13 -0.53
C ILE A 165 -1.25 14.48 0.61
N GLN A 166 -0.86 15.25 1.62
CA GLN A 166 -0.14 14.75 2.80
C GLN A 166 -0.93 13.64 3.51
N SER A 167 -2.22 13.87 3.78
CA SER A 167 -3.10 12.87 4.39
C SER A 167 -3.20 11.61 3.54
N ALA A 168 -3.37 11.75 2.22
CA ALA A 168 -3.46 10.62 1.31
C ALA A 168 -2.14 9.83 1.23
N MET A 169 -0.99 10.50 1.31
CA MET A 169 0.31 9.85 1.35
C MET A 169 0.56 9.13 2.68
N ALA A 170 0.12 9.71 3.80
CA ALA A 170 0.15 9.06 5.10
C ALA A 170 -0.69 7.78 5.12
N ASP A 171 -1.89 7.81 4.52
CA ASP A 171 -2.75 6.64 4.35
C ASP A 171 -2.10 5.57 3.47
N LEU A 172 -1.44 5.97 2.38
CA LEU A 172 -0.71 5.05 1.50
C LEU A 172 0.47 4.39 2.24
N ALA A 173 1.23 5.16 3.02
CA ALA A 173 2.33 4.64 3.83
C ALA A 173 1.82 3.69 4.92
N ALA A 174 0.72 4.03 5.59
CA ALA A 174 0.06 3.17 6.57
C ALA A 174 -0.40 1.85 5.94
N TYR A 175 -1.02 1.92 4.76
CA TYR A 175 -1.44 0.74 4.02
C TYR A 175 -0.24 -0.14 3.62
N ALA A 176 0.87 0.46 3.18
CA ALA A 176 2.11 -0.27 2.88
C ALA A 176 2.64 -1.03 4.11
N GLN A 177 2.56 -0.43 5.30
CA GLN A 177 2.95 -1.07 6.56
C GLN A 177 2.03 -2.23 6.92
N PHE A 178 0.71 -2.09 6.75
CA PHE A 178 -0.24 -3.20 6.95
C PHE A 178 0.08 -4.38 6.04
N VAL A 179 0.33 -4.13 4.75
CA VAL A 179 0.73 -5.17 3.78
C VAL A 179 2.02 -5.84 4.24
N ALA A 180 3.05 -5.07 4.57
CA ALA A 180 4.34 -5.61 5.02
C ALA A 180 4.22 -6.44 6.31
N PHE A 181 3.39 -6.01 7.25
CA PHE A 181 3.13 -6.73 8.50
C PHE A 181 2.39 -8.04 8.26
N ALA A 182 1.30 -8.03 7.49
CA ALA A 182 0.54 -9.22 7.18
C ALA A 182 1.36 -10.27 6.40
N ASN A 183 2.34 -9.83 5.60
CA ASN A 183 3.26 -10.73 4.90
C ASN A 183 4.27 -11.44 5.82
N LYS A 184 4.37 -11.06 7.10
CA LYS A 184 5.16 -11.79 8.10
C LYS A 184 4.42 -13.00 8.68
N VAL A 185 3.10 -13.06 8.50
CA VAL A 185 2.29 -14.18 8.99
C VAL A 185 2.57 -15.39 8.12
N GLU A 186 3.08 -16.46 8.74
CA GLU A 186 3.33 -17.70 8.01
C GLU A 186 1.99 -18.27 7.54
N PRO A 187 1.85 -18.59 6.25
CA PRO A 187 0.59 -19.08 5.76
C PRO A 187 0.22 -20.43 6.37
N ARG A 188 -1.08 -20.65 6.56
CA ARG A 188 -1.65 -21.85 7.18
C ARG A 188 -1.29 -22.07 8.66
N ASP A 189 -0.65 -21.10 9.32
CA ASP A 189 -0.48 -21.15 10.77
C ASP A 189 -1.87 -21.14 11.45
N PRO A 190 -2.25 -22.22 12.15
CA PRO A 190 -3.56 -22.32 12.80
C PRO A 190 -3.72 -21.31 13.92
N ALA A 191 -2.62 -20.75 14.47
CA ALA A 191 -2.68 -19.75 15.51
C ALA A 191 -3.37 -18.45 15.07
N TRP A 192 -3.46 -18.19 13.76
CA TRP A 192 -4.06 -16.97 13.20
C TRP A 192 -5.43 -17.19 12.58
N LEU A 193 -5.99 -18.40 12.65
CA LEU A 193 -7.31 -18.67 12.10
C LEU A 193 -8.41 -18.36 13.12
N THR A 194 -9.53 -17.83 12.64
CA THR A 194 -10.73 -17.70 13.46
C THR A 194 -11.15 -19.09 13.97
N PRO A 195 -11.43 -19.26 15.27
CA PRO A 195 -11.89 -20.53 15.81
C PRO A 195 -13.15 -21.03 15.09
N LEU A 196 -13.16 -22.29 14.66
CA LEU A 196 -14.35 -22.93 14.09
C LEU A 196 -15.44 -22.94 15.16
N GLY A 197 -16.48 -22.13 14.95
CA GLY A 197 -17.58 -21.94 15.92
C GLY A 197 -17.87 -20.47 16.25
N SER A 198 -16.99 -19.53 15.89
CA SER A 198 -17.25 -18.10 16.04
C SER A 198 -17.92 -17.54 14.79
N ALA A 199 -19.09 -18.05 14.44
CA ALA A 199 -20.00 -17.33 13.55
C ALA A 199 -20.49 -16.10 14.32
N VAL A 200 -20.05 -14.92 13.90
CA VAL A 200 -20.62 -13.65 14.38
C VAL A 200 -22.07 -13.64 13.90
N ALA A 201 -23.00 -13.74 14.86
CA ALA A 201 -24.41 -13.42 14.70
C ALA A 201 -24.60 -11.91 14.48
#